data_AF-A0AB33JD72-F1
#
_entry.id   AF-A0AB33JD72-F1
#
_cell.length_a   1.000
_cell.length_b   1.000
_cell.length_c   1.000
_cell.angle_alpha   90.00
_cell.angle_beta   90.00
_cell.angle_gamma   90.00
#
_symmetry.space_group_name_H-M   'P 1'
#
loop_
_entity.id
_entity.type
_entity.pdbx_description
1 polymer ?
#
loop_
_entity_poly.entity_id
_entity_poly.type
_entity_poly.pdbx_seq_one_letter_code
_entity_poly.pdbx_strand_id
1 'polypeptide(L)'
;MKKATCILALCCACVMPIFAKSGNEKLIKGTDSNIIYTGRTAQQADGSVSYDWVGTYVQTRFTGSSIAVDISETDTSYHNIFIDDQPVRKVKVYGRKPHKLVLADNLGKGTHTLRLQKCTEGEFGCTTIHGFYIDKNAQLSPVARKNRMIEFIGDSYTCGYGTEGKKATEHFKLSTENCNKAYGCIIARYFDADYALVAHSGRGMVRNYGDSVQISKANMSDRYGQLFDVHSTQAYDFKAYHPHLVIINLGTNDFSPTAIPSSAQYVDAYVKLIERVKANYGNVPVLCILPHSASVYLQANFDELKTAVAGMSKVYLATPMLNIVSDEFDTGSDWHPNYQGQQKIAMTLIPQISMIMGWQLNNNIQ
;
A
#
# COMPACT_ATOMS: atom_id res chain seq x y z
N MET A 1 -28.51 34.37 -65.48
CA MET A 1 -27.72 34.25 -64.24
C MET A 1 -28.66 34.02 -63.07
N LYS A 2 -28.94 32.77 -62.73
CA LYS A 2 -29.85 32.37 -61.64
C LYS A 2 -28.99 31.95 -60.43
N LYS A 3 -29.24 32.55 -59.27
CA LYS A 3 -28.62 32.21 -57.98
C LYS A 3 -29.14 30.83 -57.55
N ALA A 4 -28.24 29.87 -57.31
CA ALA A 4 -28.54 28.59 -56.70
C ALA A 4 -28.17 28.65 -55.21
N THR A 5 -29.16 28.48 -54.36
CA THR A 5 -29.02 28.42 -52.90
C THR A 5 -28.78 26.96 -52.51
N CYS A 6 -27.59 26.63 -51.99
CA CYS A 6 -27.32 25.31 -51.39
C CYS A 6 -28.00 25.22 -50.02
N ILE A 7 -28.94 24.28 -49.88
CA ILE A 7 -29.48 23.86 -48.59
C ILE A 7 -28.65 22.67 -48.12
N LEU A 8 -27.88 22.85 -47.05
CA LEU A 8 -27.18 21.78 -46.35
C LEU A 8 -28.18 21.10 -45.40
N ALA A 9 -28.55 19.85 -45.68
CA ALA A 9 -29.37 19.05 -44.78
C ALA A 9 -28.49 18.49 -43.64
N LEU A 10 -28.74 18.96 -42.41
CA LEU A 10 -28.12 18.45 -41.19
C LEU A 10 -28.81 17.14 -40.79
N CYS A 11 -28.17 15.99 -41.01
CA CYS A 11 -28.63 14.71 -40.46
C CYS A 11 -28.28 14.64 -38.97
N CYS A 12 -29.26 14.90 -38.10
CA CYS A 12 -29.19 14.55 -36.68
C CYS A 12 -29.18 13.02 -36.52
N ALA A 13 -28.00 12.43 -36.28
CA ALA A 13 -27.89 11.06 -35.81
C ALA A 13 -28.23 11.02 -34.31
N CYS A 14 -29.45 10.59 -33.99
CA CYS A 14 -29.83 10.23 -32.63
C CYS A 14 -28.98 9.04 -32.16
N VAL A 15 -28.02 9.28 -31.29
CA VAL A 15 -27.32 8.22 -30.56
C VAL A 15 -28.27 7.67 -29.51
N MET A 16 -28.93 6.55 -29.80
CA MET A 16 -29.65 5.80 -28.77
C MET A 16 -28.65 5.16 -27.80
N PRO A 17 -28.88 5.23 -26.48
CA PRO A 17 -28.09 4.46 -25.54
C PRO A 17 -28.33 2.97 -25.79
N ILE A 18 -27.25 2.25 -26.10
CA ILE A 18 -27.26 0.78 -26.14
C ILE A 18 -27.52 0.33 -24.70
N PHE A 19 -28.72 -0.17 -24.44
CA PHE A 19 -29.01 -0.89 -23.21
C PHE A 19 -28.07 -2.09 -23.13
N ALA A 20 -27.15 -2.07 -22.16
CA ALA A 20 -26.34 -3.22 -21.81
C ALA A 20 -27.29 -4.39 -21.48
N LYS A 21 -27.06 -5.56 -22.08
CA LYS A 21 -27.76 -6.81 -21.76
C LYS A 21 -27.58 -7.12 -20.27
N SER A 22 -28.56 -6.76 -19.43
CA SER A 22 -28.65 -7.27 -18.07
C SER A 22 -29.12 -8.72 -18.14
N GLY A 23 -28.24 -9.66 -17.77
CA GLY A 23 -28.56 -11.09 -17.75
C GLY A 23 -27.39 -12.07 -17.94
N ASN A 24 -26.19 -11.58 -18.27
CA ASN A 24 -25.03 -12.42 -18.62
C ASN A 24 -23.95 -12.55 -17.54
N GLU A 25 -24.13 -11.94 -16.36
CA GLU A 25 -23.15 -11.96 -15.28
C GLU A 25 -23.74 -12.55 -14.00
N LYS A 26 -22.87 -13.04 -13.13
CA LYS A 26 -23.21 -13.41 -11.75
C LYS A 26 -22.31 -12.67 -10.78
N LEU A 27 -22.82 -12.37 -9.59
CA LEU A 27 -22.07 -11.78 -8.50
C LEU A 27 -21.57 -12.88 -7.56
N ILE A 28 -20.26 -12.93 -7.34
CA ILE A 28 -19.61 -13.75 -6.32
C ILE A 28 -19.30 -12.86 -5.13
N LYS A 29 -19.76 -13.24 -3.92
CA LYS A 29 -19.57 -12.43 -2.70
C LYS A 29 -18.09 -12.20 -2.40
N GLY A 30 -17.77 -11.06 -1.80
CA GLY A 30 -16.39 -10.69 -1.44
C GLY A 30 -15.68 -11.71 -0.55
N THR A 31 -16.42 -12.48 0.26
CA THR A 31 -15.90 -13.52 1.16
C THR A 31 -15.75 -14.92 0.54
N ASP A 32 -15.99 -15.08 -0.77
CA ASP A 32 -15.79 -16.37 -1.46
C ASP A 32 -14.34 -16.86 -1.31
N SER A 33 -14.16 -18.16 -1.07
CA SER A 33 -12.85 -18.76 -0.80
C SER A 33 -11.88 -18.72 -1.99
N ASN A 34 -12.36 -18.43 -3.20
CA ASN A 34 -11.54 -18.23 -4.38
C ASN A 34 -11.00 -16.79 -4.50
N ILE A 35 -11.37 -15.90 -3.58
CA ILE A 35 -10.93 -14.52 -3.50
C ILE A 35 -9.94 -14.39 -2.34
N ILE A 36 -8.70 -14.06 -2.65
CA ILE A 36 -7.60 -14.03 -1.68
C ILE A 36 -7.24 -12.59 -1.39
N TYR A 37 -7.37 -12.19 -0.12
CA TYR A 37 -6.91 -10.90 0.37
C TYR A 37 -5.54 -11.05 1.04
N THR A 38 -4.69 -10.04 0.81
CA THR A 38 -3.42 -9.87 1.52
C THR A 38 -3.34 -8.44 2.06
N GLY A 39 -2.94 -8.33 3.32
CA GLY A 39 -3.10 -7.12 4.14
C GLY A 39 -4.05 -7.37 5.31
N ARG A 40 -4.43 -6.30 6.00
CA ARG A 40 -5.35 -6.36 7.15
C ARG A 40 -6.77 -6.05 6.65
N THR A 41 -7.68 -7.00 6.80
CA THR A 41 -9.05 -6.92 6.25
C THR A 41 -10.08 -7.42 7.25
N ALA A 42 -11.28 -6.83 7.25
CA ALA A 42 -12.42 -7.30 8.03
C ALA A 42 -13.49 -7.93 7.13
N GLN A 43 -13.87 -9.18 7.39
CA GLN A 43 -15.04 -9.79 6.76
C GLN A 43 -16.31 -9.36 7.49
N GLN A 44 -17.35 -9.00 6.74
CA GLN A 44 -18.64 -8.56 7.26
C GLN A 44 -19.68 -9.68 7.17
N ALA A 45 -20.73 -9.60 7.99
CA ALA A 45 -21.80 -10.61 8.03
C ALA A 45 -22.59 -10.74 6.71
N ASP A 46 -22.64 -9.68 5.90
CA ASP A 46 -23.31 -9.69 4.59
C ASP A 46 -22.49 -10.39 3.49
N GLY A 47 -21.21 -10.70 3.77
CA GLY A 47 -20.26 -11.31 2.85
C GLY A 47 -19.41 -10.30 2.07
N SER A 48 -19.39 -9.04 2.47
CA SER A 48 -18.43 -8.04 2.01
C SER A 48 -17.14 -8.06 2.84
N VAL A 49 -16.08 -7.42 2.31
CA VAL A 49 -14.76 -7.32 2.97
C VAL A 49 -14.26 -5.88 2.95
N SER A 50 -13.91 -5.33 4.11
CA SER A 50 -13.47 -3.94 4.28
C SER A 50 -11.99 -3.83 4.66
N TYR A 51 -11.32 -2.78 4.19
CA TYR A 51 -9.92 -2.45 4.52
C TYR A 51 -9.60 -0.99 4.21
N ASP A 52 -8.67 -0.40 4.97
CA ASP A 52 -8.19 0.97 4.74
C ASP A 52 -6.66 1.08 4.69
N TRP A 53 -5.92 0.13 5.26
CA TRP A 53 -4.46 0.08 5.16
C TRP A 53 -3.97 0.10 3.71
N VAL A 54 -2.99 0.98 3.46
CA VAL A 54 -2.33 1.15 2.16
C VAL A 54 -1.76 -0.17 1.65
N GLY A 55 -1.80 -0.38 0.34
CA GLY A 55 -1.19 -1.54 -0.30
C GLY A 55 -1.93 -2.86 -0.09
N THR A 56 -3.00 -2.90 0.72
CA THR A 56 -3.91 -4.05 0.80
C THR A 56 -4.40 -4.41 -0.60
N TYR A 57 -4.37 -5.70 -0.94
CA TYR A 57 -4.80 -6.16 -2.24
C TYR A 57 -5.64 -7.42 -2.19
N VAL A 58 -6.46 -7.57 -3.22
CA VAL A 58 -7.30 -8.73 -3.47
C VAL A 58 -6.93 -9.37 -4.80
N GLN A 59 -6.87 -10.70 -4.83
CA GLN A 59 -6.56 -11.49 -6.01
C GLN A 59 -7.55 -12.62 -6.22
N THR A 60 -7.80 -12.92 -7.49
CA THR A 60 -8.49 -14.13 -7.91
C THR A 60 -8.10 -14.44 -9.36
N ARG A 61 -8.18 -15.71 -9.75
CA ARG A 61 -8.17 -16.09 -11.15
C ARG A 61 -9.59 -16.25 -11.63
N PHE A 62 -9.88 -15.82 -12.85
CA PHE A 62 -11.20 -15.96 -13.45
C PHE A 62 -11.09 -16.48 -14.87
N THR A 63 -12.05 -17.31 -15.28
CA THR A 63 -12.26 -17.63 -16.69
C THR A 63 -13.17 -16.59 -17.34
N GLY A 64 -13.09 -16.44 -18.66
CA GLY A 64 -13.94 -15.52 -19.41
C GLY A 64 -13.21 -14.25 -19.83
N SER A 65 -13.97 -13.29 -20.38
CA SER A 65 -13.39 -12.13 -21.07
C SER A 65 -13.47 -10.82 -20.29
N SER A 66 -14.10 -10.83 -19.11
CA SER A 66 -14.30 -9.64 -18.30
C SER A 66 -14.40 -9.97 -16.80
N ILE A 67 -14.10 -8.96 -15.99
CA ILE A 67 -14.33 -8.97 -14.55
C ILE A 67 -14.62 -7.55 -14.07
N ALA A 68 -15.62 -7.41 -13.20
CA ALA A 68 -15.94 -6.17 -12.53
C ALA A 68 -16.06 -6.40 -11.03
N VAL A 69 -15.92 -5.36 -10.23
CA VAL A 69 -16.08 -5.40 -8.77
C VAL A 69 -17.32 -4.61 -8.38
N ASP A 70 -18.06 -5.12 -7.40
CA ASP A 70 -19.04 -4.35 -6.65
C ASP A 70 -18.33 -3.73 -5.44
N ILE A 71 -18.16 -2.41 -5.44
CA ILE A 71 -17.25 -1.71 -4.53
C ILE A 71 -17.91 -0.46 -3.95
N SER A 72 -17.54 -0.09 -2.72
CA SER A 72 -17.84 1.20 -2.12
C SER A 72 -16.64 1.76 -1.38
N GLU A 73 -16.63 3.06 -1.14
CA GLU A 73 -15.55 3.77 -0.47
C GLU A 73 -16.15 4.84 0.46
N THR A 74 -15.63 4.94 1.69
CA THR A 74 -16.18 5.87 2.70
C THR A 74 -15.98 7.33 2.32
N ASP A 75 -14.89 7.60 1.59
CA ASP A 75 -14.60 8.87 0.94
C ASP A 75 -14.01 8.63 -0.46
N THR A 76 -12.68 8.70 -0.61
CA THR A 76 -12.01 8.66 -1.91
C THR A 76 -10.66 7.96 -1.81
N SER A 77 -10.41 6.98 -2.67
CA SER A 77 -9.12 6.29 -2.76
C SER A 77 -8.71 6.03 -4.20
N TYR A 78 -7.47 5.60 -4.42
CA TYR A 78 -7.02 5.07 -5.71
C TYR A 78 -6.65 3.60 -5.59
N HIS A 79 -6.87 2.84 -6.66
CA HIS A 79 -6.52 1.44 -6.76
C HIS A 79 -5.79 1.14 -8.07
N ASN A 80 -4.73 0.33 -8.01
CA ASN A 80 -4.08 -0.23 -9.19
C ASN A 80 -4.81 -1.51 -9.60
N ILE A 81 -5.03 -1.67 -10.90
CA ILE A 81 -5.58 -2.88 -11.51
C ILE A 81 -4.47 -3.56 -12.29
N PHE A 82 -4.25 -4.84 -11.99
CA PHE A 82 -3.36 -5.72 -12.76
C PHE A 82 -4.15 -6.90 -13.31
N ILE A 83 -3.88 -7.24 -14.56
CA ILE A 83 -4.36 -8.45 -15.22
C ILE A 83 -3.15 -9.22 -15.72
N ASP A 84 -3.05 -10.49 -15.36
CA ASP A 84 -1.92 -11.37 -15.72
C ASP A 84 -0.56 -10.76 -15.35
N ASP A 85 -0.51 -10.21 -14.13
CA ASP A 85 0.64 -9.49 -13.55
C ASP A 85 1.08 -8.23 -14.34
N GLN A 86 0.32 -7.82 -15.37
CA GLN A 86 0.55 -6.59 -16.11
C GLN A 86 -0.31 -5.44 -15.57
N PRO A 87 0.25 -4.23 -15.38
CA PRO A 87 -0.53 -3.07 -14.97
C PRO A 87 -1.49 -2.65 -16.10
N VAL A 88 -2.78 -2.54 -15.78
CA VAL A 88 -3.80 -2.06 -16.72
C VAL A 88 -4.03 -0.56 -16.54
N ARG A 89 -4.40 -0.15 -15.33
CA ARG A 89 -4.65 1.26 -14.99
C ARG A 89 -4.72 1.47 -13.48
N LYS A 90 -4.55 2.73 -13.07
CA LYS A 90 -4.91 3.21 -11.75
C LYS A 90 -6.28 3.90 -11.81
N VAL A 91 -7.19 3.52 -10.93
CA VAL A 91 -8.57 4.03 -10.91
C VAL A 91 -8.86 4.76 -9.61
N LYS A 92 -9.66 5.82 -9.70
CA LYS A 92 -10.25 6.50 -8.54
C LYS A 92 -11.50 5.75 -8.11
N VAL A 93 -11.65 5.45 -6.83
CA VAL A 93 -12.83 4.84 -6.23
C VAL A 93 -13.42 5.82 -5.22
N TYR A 94 -14.73 6.03 -5.27
CA TYR A 94 -15.46 6.92 -4.37
C TYR A 94 -16.92 6.50 -4.28
N GLY A 95 -17.59 6.91 -3.20
CA GLY A 95 -19.03 6.71 -3.04
C GLY A 95 -19.38 5.61 -2.05
N ARG A 96 -20.23 5.97 -1.08
CA ARG A 96 -20.59 5.12 0.06
C ARG A 96 -21.60 4.01 -0.26
N LYS A 97 -22.20 4.03 -1.45
CA LYS A 97 -23.11 2.98 -1.90
C LYS A 97 -22.35 2.01 -2.81
N PRO A 98 -22.62 0.69 -2.69
CA PRO A 98 -22.07 -0.30 -3.63
C PRO A 98 -22.38 0.11 -5.06
N HIS A 99 -21.38 0.06 -5.92
CA HIS A 99 -21.52 0.29 -7.34
C HIS A 99 -20.56 -0.58 -8.14
N LYS A 100 -20.99 -0.92 -9.35
CA LYS A 100 -20.19 -1.73 -10.28
C LYS A 100 -19.06 -0.90 -10.89
N LEU A 101 -17.83 -1.40 -10.81
CA LEU A 101 -16.64 -0.88 -11.47
C LEU A 101 -16.03 -1.98 -12.37
N VAL A 102 -16.00 -1.74 -13.68
CA VAL A 102 -15.35 -2.66 -14.63
C VAL A 102 -13.84 -2.61 -14.43
N LEU A 103 -13.23 -3.76 -14.13
CA LEU A 103 -11.79 -3.86 -13.89
C LEU A 103 -11.06 -4.23 -15.18
N ALA A 104 -11.61 -5.18 -15.94
CA ALA A 104 -11.15 -5.54 -17.27
C ALA A 104 -12.31 -6.06 -18.12
N ASP A 105 -12.21 -5.84 -19.43
CA ASP A 105 -13.11 -6.36 -20.45
C ASP A 105 -12.32 -6.66 -21.73
N ASN A 106 -12.99 -7.28 -22.72
CA ASN A 106 -12.41 -7.61 -24.02
C ASN A 106 -11.11 -8.43 -23.94
N LEU A 107 -10.95 -9.24 -22.90
CA LEU A 107 -9.81 -10.14 -22.76
C LEU A 107 -9.95 -11.33 -23.72
N GLY A 108 -8.80 -11.93 -24.06
CA GLY A 108 -8.76 -13.16 -24.84
C GLY A 108 -9.51 -14.31 -24.14
N LYS A 109 -9.76 -15.40 -24.87
CA LYS A 109 -10.28 -16.62 -24.23
C LYS A 109 -9.21 -17.21 -23.32
N GLY A 110 -9.56 -17.53 -22.08
CA GLY A 110 -8.67 -18.23 -21.17
C GLY A 110 -8.99 -17.98 -19.70
N THR A 111 -7.98 -18.26 -18.88
CA THR A 111 -7.96 -17.91 -17.45
C THR A 111 -7.04 -16.71 -17.28
N HIS A 112 -7.54 -15.69 -16.61
CA HIS A 112 -6.79 -14.47 -16.29
C HIS A 112 -6.62 -14.33 -14.78
N THR A 113 -5.56 -13.66 -14.35
CA THR A 113 -5.33 -13.33 -12.93
C THR A 113 -5.64 -11.86 -12.70
N LEU A 114 -6.58 -11.56 -11.80
CA LEU A 114 -6.83 -10.22 -11.30
C LEU A 114 -5.97 -9.95 -10.05
N ARG A 115 -5.39 -8.76 -9.95
CA ARG A 115 -5.03 -8.12 -8.68
C ARG A 115 -5.57 -6.69 -8.65
N LEU A 116 -6.31 -6.36 -7.59
CA LEU A 116 -6.73 -5.00 -7.27
C LEU A 116 -6.04 -4.59 -5.97
N GLN A 117 -5.26 -3.50 -6.00
CA GLN A 117 -4.40 -3.06 -4.91
C GLN A 117 -4.74 -1.62 -4.52
N LYS A 118 -5.01 -1.35 -3.23
CA LYS A 118 -5.24 0.01 -2.73
C LYS A 118 -3.95 0.81 -2.75
N CYS A 119 -3.93 1.89 -3.52
CA CYS A 119 -2.75 2.74 -3.67
C CYS A 119 -2.56 3.68 -2.49
N THR A 120 -3.67 4.20 -1.96
CA THR A 120 -3.68 5.32 -1.02
C THR A 120 -3.86 4.86 0.42
N GLU A 121 -3.39 5.64 1.38
CA GLU A 121 -3.49 5.31 2.81
C GLU A 121 -4.90 5.43 3.40
N GLY A 122 -5.04 4.96 4.65
CA GLY A 122 -6.33 4.83 5.31
C GLY A 122 -6.95 6.16 5.72
N GLU A 123 -6.14 7.22 5.81
CA GLU A 123 -6.61 8.60 6.04
C GLU A 123 -7.68 9.05 5.04
N PHE A 124 -7.59 8.57 3.80
CA PHE A 124 -8.48 9.01 2.71
C PHE A 124 -9.70 8.13 2.48
N GLY A 125 -9.77 6.96 3.13
CA GLY A 125 -10.95 6.10 3.03
C GLY A 125 -10.73 4.63 3.33
N CYS A 126 -11.84 3.99 3.70
CA CYS A 126 -12.01 2.56 3.85
C CYS A 126 -12.80 1.98 2.67
N THR A 127 -12.14 1.11 1.92
CA THR A 127 -12.70 0.39 0.79
C THR A 127 -13.48 -0.83 1.27
N THR A 128 -14.66 -1.06 0.71
CA THR A 128 -15.42 -2.31 0.91
C THR A 128 -15.68 -2.99 -0.42
N ILE A 129 -15.26 -4.25 -0.54
CA ILE A 129 -15.52 -5.14 -1.67
C ILE A 129 -16.76 -5.97 -1.34
N HIS A 130 -17.86 -5.72 -2.04
CA HIS A 130 -19.13 -6.45 -1.89
C HIS A 130 -19.11 -7.76 -2.68
N GLY A 131 -18.35 -7.79 -3.78
CA GLY A 131 -18.15 -8.98 -4.59
C GLY A 131 -17.57 -8.69 -5.96
N PHE A 132 -17.51 -9.72 -6.81
CA PHE A 132 -17.06 -9.61 -8.19
C PHE A 132 -18.14 -10.09 -9.15
N TYR A 133 -18.40 -9.30 -10.18
CA TYR A 133 -19.20 -9.71 -11.32
C TYR A 133 -18.29 -10.40 -12.34
N ILE A 134 -18.66 -11.61 -12.72
CA ILE A 134 -18.04 -12.39 -13.80
C ILE A 134 -19.12 -12.91 -14.74
N ASP A 135 -18.74 -13.32 -15.94
CA ASP A 135 -19.67 -13.96 -16.88
C ASP A 135 -20.40 -15.15 -16.22
N LYS A 136 -21.65 -15.40 -16.59
CA LYS A 136 -22.53 -16.41 -15.95
C LYS A 136 -21.88 -17.80 -15.87
N ASN A 137 -21.14 -18.17 -16.93
CA ASN A 137 -20.45 -19.45 -17.05
C ASN A 137 -18.97 -19.40 -16.62
N ALA A 138 -18.46 -18.24 -16.24
CA ALA A 138 -17.11 -18.09 -15.71
C ALA A 138 -17.00 -18.70 -14.31
N GLN A 139 -15.76 -18.96 -13.89
CA GLN A 139 -15.44 -19.48 -12.57
C GLN A 139 -14.29 -18.69 -11.97
N LEU A 140 -14.32 -18.53 -10.65
CA LEU A 140 -13.17 -18.06 -9.89
C LEU A 140 -12.34 -19.25 -9.42
N SER A 141 -11.03 -19.04 -9.28
CA SER A 141 -10.12 -19.96 -8.58
C SER A 141 -9.06 -19.14 -7.82
N PRO A 142 -8.53 -19.65 -6.70
CA PRO A 142 -7.65 -18.86 -5.85
C PRO A 142 -6.29 -18.63 -6.52
N VAL A 143 -5.66 -17.51 -6.16
CA VAL A 143 -4.23 -17.30 -6.40
C VAL A 143 -3.46 -17.87 -5.21
N ALA A 144 -2.40 -18.64 -5.48
CA ALA A 144 -1.57 -19.18 -4.42
C ALA A 144 -0.86 -18.04 -3.68
N ARG A 145 -0.88 -18.08 -2.34
CA ARG A 145 -0.07 -17.17 -1.52
C ARG A 145 1.41 -17.38 -1.82
N LYS A 146 2.20 -16.32 -1.68
CA LYS A 146 3.64 -16.41 -1.85
C LYS A 146 4.26 -17.13 -0.64
N ASN A 147 5.38 -17.81 -0.87
CA ASN A 147 6.11 -18.50 0.20
C ASN A 147 6.85 -17.54 1.14
N ARG A 148 6.92 -16.25 0.77
CA ARG A 148 7.58 -15.20 1.53
C ARG A 148 6.55 -14.13 1.87
N MET A 149 6.69 -13.54 3.05
CA MET A 149 5.84 -12.45 3.49
C MET A 149 6.66 -11.44 4.29
N ILE A 150 6.48 -10.15 4.00
CA ILE A 150 7.14 -9.04 4.70
C ILE A 150 6.08 -8.11 5.28
N GLU A 151 6.13 -7.80 6.57
CA GLU A 151 5.33 -6.69 7.14
C GLU A 151 6.22 -5.44 7.25
N PHE A 152 5.75 -4.33 6.70
CA PHE A 152 6.41 -3.03 6.80
C PHE A 152 5.63 -2.16 7.77
N ILE A 153 6.32 -1.60 8.76
CA ILE A 153 5.80 -0.61 9.69
C ILE A 153 6.49 0.71 9.37
N GLY A 154 5.73 1.74 9.02
CA GLY A 154 6.36 2.99 8.56
C GLY A 154 5.44 4.19 8.49
N ASP A 155 5.93 5.22 7.81
CA ASP A 155 5.27 6.50 7.60
C ASP A 155 4.96 6.73 6.10
N SER A 156 4.93 7.99 5.67
CA SER A 156 4.65 8.44 4.32
C SER A 156 5.56 7.81 3.26
N TYR A 157 6.80 7.47 3.60
CA TYR A 157 7.70 6.77 2.68
C TYR A 157 7.20 5.37 2.34
N THR A 158 6.56 4.71 3.31
CA THR A 158 5.98 3.38 3.14
C THR A 158 4.59 3.45 2.49
N CYS A 159 3.81 4.51 2.77
CA CYS A 159 2.55 4.78 2.05
C CYS A 159 2.77 5.03 0.54
N GLY A 160 3.93 5.56 0.17
CA GLY A 160 4.20 5.99 -1.21
C GLY A 160 3.64 7.38 -1.49
N TYR A 161 3.62 8.24 -0.46
CA TYR A 161 3.24 9.64 -0.54
C TYR A 161 4.08 10.36 -1.60
N GLY A 162 3.43 11.08 -2.52
CA GLY A 162 4.11 11.89 -3.53
C GLY A 162 4.95 11.11 -4.55
N THR A 163 4.89 9.78 -4.58
CA THR A 163 5.73 8.93 -5.46
C THR A 163 5.54 9.18 -6.95
N GLU A 164 4.36 9.64 -7.36
CA GLU A 164 4.04 10.06 -8.73
C GLU A 164 3.98 11.58 -8.89
N GLY A 165 4.44 12.33 -7.89
CA GLY A 165 4.66 13.76 -8.00
C GLY A 165 5.77 14.07 -8.99
N LYS A 166 5.65 15.21 -9.68
CA LYS A 166 6.57 15.62 -10.76
C LYS A 166 7.73 16.47 -10.28
N LYS A 167 7.62 17.10 -9.11
CA LYS A 167 8.63 18.00 -8.55
C LYS A 167 8.46 18.18 -7.04
N ALA A 168 9.57 18.40 -6.35
CA ALA A 168 9.64 18.61 -4.90
C ALA A 168 8.62 19.62 -4.34
N THR A 169 8.44 20.72 -5.08
CA THR A 169 7.70 21.91 -4.64
C THR A 169 6.20 21.85 -4.89
N GLU A 170 5.68 20.80 -5.53
CA GLU A 170 4.24 20.66 -5.65
C GLU A 170 3.64 20.02 -4.40
N HIS A 171 2.50 20.53 -3.97
CA HIS A 171 1.74 19.91 -2.90
C HIS A 171 1.15 18.59 -3.31
N PHE A 172 1.04 17.71 -2.33
CA PHE A 172 0.42 16.41 -2.44
C PHE A 172 -0.97 16.48 -3.04
N LYS A 173 -1.21 15.53 -3.93
CA LYS A 173 -2.54 15.20 -4.43
C LYS A 173 -2.73 13.73 -4.13
N LEU A 174 -3.93 13.34 -3.71
CA LEU A 174 -4.26 11.94 -3.50
C LEU A 174 -3.94 11.05 -4.72
N SER A 175 -4.07 11.62 -5.93
CA SER A 175 -3.72 10.95 -7.19
C SER A 175 -2.22 10.69 -7.38
N THR A 176 -1.35 11.29 -6.58
CA THR A 176 0.12 11.12 -6.66
C THR A 176 0.66 10.08 -5.70
N GLU A 177 -0.16 9.60 -4.76
CA GLU A 177 0.19 8.49 -3.90
C GLU A 177 0.02 7.15 -4.63
N ASN A 178 1.05 6.32 -4.54
CA ASN A 178 1.05 4.97 -5.11
C ASN A 178 2.06 4.07 -4.39
N CYS A 179 1.58 3.31 -3.40
CA CYS A 179 2.41 2.37 -2.66
C CYS A 179 3.11 1.31 -3.54
N ASN A 180 2.59 0.99 -4.73
CA ASN A 180 3.26 0.07 -5.66
C ASN A 180 4.62 0.60 -6.13
N LYS A 181 4.81 1.92 -6.09
CA LYS A 181 6.06 2.61 -6.40
C LYS A 181 6.90 2.91 -5.17
N ALA A 182 6.43 2.56 -3.97
CA ALA A 182 7.19 2.70 -2.74
C ALA A 182 8.18 1.53 -2.55
N TYR A 183 9.26 1.79 -1.80
CA TYR A 183 10.34 0.83 -1.57
C TYR A 183 9.83 -0.53 -1.06
N GLY A 184 8.81 -0.54 -0.20
CA GLY A 184 8.25 -1.77 0.37
C GLY A 184 7.67 -2.70 -0.68
N CYS A 185 6.86 -2.17 -1.61
CA CYS A 185 6.32 -2.98 -2.72
C CYS A 185 7.42 -3.36 -3.73
N ILE A 186 8.40 -2.50 -3.98
CA ILE A 186 9.55 -2.82 -4.85
C ILE A 186 10.32 -4.02 -4.29
N ILE A 187 10.65 -4.00 -2.99
CA ILE A 187 11.32 -5.10 -2.29
C ILE A 187 10.47 -6.38 -2.33
N ALA A 188 9.17 -6.27 -2.07
CA ALA A 188 8.28 -7.43 -2.06
C ALA A 188 8.19 -8.08 -3.46
N ARG A 189 8.07 -7.29 -4.53
CA ARG A 189 8.13 -7.81 -5.91
C ARG A 189 9.48 -8.45 -6.22
N TYR A 190 10.58 -7.80 -5.86
CA TYR A 190 11.93 -8.30 -6.09
C TYR A 190 12.13 -9.70 -5.49
N PHE A 191 11.63 -9.94 -4.28
CA PHE A 191 11.75 -11.23 -3.59
C PHE A 191 10.59 -12.20 -3.83
N ASP A 192 9.65 -11.90 -4.72
CA ASP A 192 8.41 -12.66 -4.91
C ASP A 192 7.68 -12.95 -3.58
N ALA A 193 7.49 -11.90 -2.78
CA ALA A 193 6.88 -11.95 -1.46
C ALA A 193 5.50 -11.27 -1.45
N ASP A 194 4.58 -11.86 -0.69
CA ASP A 194 3.41 -11.14 -0.19
C ASP A 194 3.86 -10.08 0.82
N TYR A 195 3.03 -9.06 1.07
CA TYR A 195 3.39 -8.02 2.02
C TYR A 195 2.17 -7.43 2.73
N ALA A 196 2.41 -6.78 3.86
CA ALA A 196 1.45 -5.88 4.49
C ALA A 196 2.14 -4.56 4.82
N LEU A 197 1.49 -3.43 4.50
CA LEU A 197 1.99 -2.09 4.81
C LEU A 197 1.14 -1.49 5.94
N VAL A 198 1.73 -1.40 7.13
CA VAL A 198 1.13 -0.77 8.30
C VAL A 198 1.80 0.60 8.42
N ALA A 199 1.27 1.55 7.67
CA ALA A 199 1.87 2.87 7.51
C ALA A 199 0.84 3.98 7.43
N HIS A 200 1.22 5.15 7.92
CA HIS A 200 0.40 6.36 7.91
C HIS A 200 1.29 7.60 7.84
N SER A 201 1.02 8.48 6.88
CA SER A 201 1.82 9.68 6.60
C SER A 201 1.83 10.63 7.79
N GLY A 202 3.02 11.16 8.11
CA GLY A 202 3.18 12.08 9.23
C GLY A 202 3.10 11.44 10.62
N ARG A 203 2.90 10.12 10.77
CA ARG A 203 3.00 9.45 12.08
C ARG A 203 4.43 9.02 12.36
N GLY A 204 4.85 9.14 13.61
CA GLY A 204 6.15 8.65 14.07
C GLY A 204 6.04 7.48 15.03
N MET A 205 7.17 7.06 15.59
CA MET A 205 7.26 6.04 16.63
C MET A 205 6.56 6.49 17.93
N VAL A 206 6.80 7.73 18.35
CA VAL A 206 6.25 8.37 19.55
C VAL A 206 5.60 9.71 19.26
N ARG A 207 6.07 10.43 18.23
CA ARG A 207 5.61 11.78 17.90
C ARG A 207 5.32 11.93 16.42
N ASN A 208 4.21 12.58 16.12
CA ASN A 208 3.78 12.87 14.76
C ASN A 208 4.38 14.18 14.25
N TYR A 209 4.39 14.32 12.92
CA TYR A 209 4.92 15.47 12.23
C TYR A 209 4.26 16.77 12.74
N GLY A 210 5.08 17.76 13.08
CA GLY A 210 4.58 19.09 13.45
C GLY A 210 3.92 19.19 14.83
N ASP A 211 3.83 18.11 15.61
CA ASP A 211 3.13 18.13 16.89
C ASP A 211 3.86 19.00 17.93
N SER A 212 3.14 19.76 18.75
CA SER A 212 3.75 20.69 19.72
C SER A 212 4.21 20.02 21.02
N VAL A 213 3.89 18.73 21.19
CA VAL A 213 4.27 17.89 22.32
C VAL A 213 5.33 16.87 21.93
N GLN A 214 6.07 16.34 22.92
CA GLN A 214 7.11 15.32 22.69
C GLN A 214 6.56 13.91 22.44
N ILE A 215 5.34 13.62 22.91
CA ILE A 215 4.66 12.34 22.71
C ILE A 215 3.26 12.63 22.21
N SER A 216 2.95 12.20 21.00
CA SER A 216 1.63 12.38 20.42
C SER A 216 0.64 11.40 21.04
N LYS A 217 -0.64 11.81 21.15
CA LYS A 217 -1.73 10.99 21.70
C LYS A 217 -1.98 9.68 20.93
N ALA A 218 -1.70 9.67 19.63
CA ALA A 218 -1.81 8.49 18.77
C ALA A 218 -0.68 8.49 17.76
N ASN A 219 0.20 7.49 17.82
CA ASN A 219 1.39 7.33 16.98
C ASN A 219 1.39 5.93 16.34
N MET A 220 2.46 5.57 15.59
CA MET A 220 2.52 4.25 14.94
C MET A 220 2.63 3.10 15.93
N SER A 221 3.20 3.30 17.13
CA SER A 221 3.25 2.27 18.16
C SER A 221 1.85 1.85 18.62
N ASP A 222 0.92 2.81 18.70
CA ASP A 222 -0.49 2.55 19.00
C ASP A 222 -1.22 1.91 17.82
N ARG A 223 -1.02 2.49 16.62
CA ARG A 223 -1.69 2.08 15.38
C ARG A 223 -1.31 0.67 14.92
N TYR A 224 -0.08 0.22 15.19
CA TYR A 224 0.37 -1.12 14.84
C TYR A 224 -0.56 -2.23 15.34
N GLY A 225 -1.29 -2.00 16.44
CA GLY A 225 -2.25 -2.95 17.00
C GLY A 225 -3.62 -3.01 16.32
N GLN A 226 -3.88 -2.20 15.31
CA GLN A 226 -5.24 -1.97 14.81
C GLN A 226 -5.50 -2.70 13.50
N LEU A 227 -6.72 -3.25 13.36
CA LEU A 227 -7.18 -3.92 12.13
C LEU A 227 -7.33 -2.92 10.98
N PHE A 228 -7.72 -1.70 11.31
CA PHE A 228 -7.84 -0.58 10.40
C PHE A 228 -6.86 0.53 10.80
N ASP A 229 -6.51 1.37 9.84
CA ASP A 229 -5.72 2.57 10.08
C ASP A 229 -6.57 3.66 10.76
N VAL A 230 -7.66 4.10 10.12
CA VAL A 230 -8.49 5.20 10.61
C VAL A 230 -9.94 4.77 10.85
N HIS A 231 -10.43 3.79 10.09
CA HIS A 231 -11.85 3.46 10.04
C HIS A 231 -12.43 2.97 11.39
N SER A 232 -11.63 2.24 12.17
CA SER A 232 -12.05 1.66 13.44
C SER A 232 -10.84 1.34 14.32
N THR A 233 -11.03 1.38 15.64
CA THR A 233 -10.00 0.99 16.62
C THR A 233 -10.03 -0.50 16.97
N GLN A 234 -10.73 -1.32 16.17
CA GLN A 234 -10.75 -2.77 16.34
C GLN A 234 -9.32 -3.33 16.38
N ALA A 235 -9.03 -4.14 17.40
CA ALA A 235 -7.73 -4.78 17.52
C ALA A 235 -7.49 -5.76 16.36
N TYR A 236 -6.27 -5.76 15.84
CA TYR A 236 -5.83 -6.71 14.84
C TYR A 236 -5.56 -8.09 15.46
N ASP A 237 -6.06 -9.15 14.83
CA ASP A 237 -5.68 -10.52 15.18
C ASP A 237 -4.37 -10.89 14.48
N PHE A 238 -3.29 -10.90 15.25
CA PHE A 238 -1.94 -11.23 14.79
C PHE A 238 -1.76 -12.70 14.35
N LYS A 239 -2.81 -13.53 14.46
CA LYS A 239 -2.82 -14.89 13.87
C LYS A 239 -3.27 -14.90 12.41
N ALA A 240 -3.82 -13.79 11.88
CA ALA A 240 -4.38 -13.74 10.53
C ALA A 240 -3.31 -13.91 9.43
N TYR A 241 -2.06 -13.50 9.68
CA TYR A 241 -0.89 -13.90 8.91
C TYR A 241 0.37 -13.89 9.78
N HIS A 242 1.45 -14.50 9.29
CA HIS A 242 2.75 -14.54 9.97
C HIS A 242 3.85 -14.10 9.00
N PRO A 243 4.46 -12.91 9.19
CA PRO A 243 5.53 -12.44 8.31
C PRO A 243 6.84 -13.18 8.57
N HIS A 244 7.62 -13.39 7.51
CA HIS A 244 8.97 -13.93 7.61
C HIS A 244 9.99 -12.87 8.01
N LEU A 245 9.69 -11.60 7.75
CA LEU A 245 10.51 -10.44 8.07
C LEU A 245 9.60 -9.26 8.43
N VAL A 246 9.93 -8.54 9.49
CA VAL A 246 9.33 -7.24 9.80
C VAL A 246 10.35 -6.14 9.56
N ILE A 247 9.94 -5.10 8.85
CA ILE A 247 10.78 -3.94 8.53
C ILE A 247 10.17 -2.70 9.17
N ILE A 248 10.95 -1.96 9.96
CA ILE A 248 10.49 -0.74 10.63
C ILE A 248 11.25 0.45 10.05
N ASN A 249 10.54 1.39 9.41
CA ASN A 249 11.10 2.62 8.87
C ASN A 249 10.34 3.81 9.46
N LEU A 250 10.74 4.21 10.68
CA LEU A 250 10.12 5.26 11.47
C LEU A 250 11.19 6.11 12.14
N GLY A 251 10.88 7.39 12.37
CA GLY A 251 11.76 8.36 13.01
C GLY A 251 11.74 9.73 12.33
N THR A 252 11.44 9.78 11.03
CA THR A 252 11.38 11.03 10.26
C THR A 252 10.50 12.08 10.94
N ASN A 253 9.28 11.67 11.30
CA ASN A 253 8.27 12.55 11.87
C ASN A 253 8.55 12.90 13.33
N ASP A 254 9.13 11.97 14.09
CA ASP A 254 9.47 12.16 15.51
C ASP A 254 10.42 13.35 15.70
N PHE A 255 11.38 13.50 14.78
CA PHE A 255 12.40 14.54 14.78
C PHE A 255 12.11 15.71 13.83
N SER A 256 10.88 15.85 13.36
CA SER A 256 10.40 17.05 12.66
C SER A 256 10.29 18.26 13.62
N PRO A 257 10.32 19.51 13.15
CA PRO A 257 10.05 20.67 14.01
C PRO A 257 8.71 20.57 14.74
N THR A 258 8.74 20.69 16.05
CA THR A 258 8.52 21.92 16.84
C THR A 258 8.89 21.59 18.29
N ALA A 259 8.59 20.35 18.71
CA ALA A 259 9.18 19.67 19.85
C ALA A 259 10.04 18.48 19.37
N ILE A 260 10.94 17.95 20.19
CA ILE A 260 11.72 16.74 19.89
C ILE A 260 11.63 15.80 21.09
N PRO A 261 11.29 14.50 20.89
CA PRO A 261 11.29 13.54 21.99
C PRO A 261 12.69 13.38 22.58
N SER A 262 12.78 13.04 23.87
CA SER A 262 14.05 12.64 24.46
C SER A 262 14.52 11.31 23.87
N SER A 263 15.83 11.02 24.00
CA SER A 263 16.33 9.75 23.47
C SER A 263 15.72 8.53 24.15
N ALA A 264 15.58 8.57 25.47
CA ALA A 264 14.86 7.55 26.23
C ALA A 264 13.42 7.34 25.70
N GLN A 265 12.66 8.41 25.42
CA GLN A 265 11.31 8.27 24.88
C GLN A 265 11.29 7.53 23.54
N TYR A 266 12.15 7.94 22.59
CA TYR A 266 12.20 7.34 21.26
C TYR A 266 12.73 5.90 21.29
N VAL A 267 13.87 5.67 21.95
CA VAL A 267 14.52 4.36 22.03
C VAL A 267 13.65 3.36 22.78
N ASP A 268 13.08 3.73 23.94
CA ASP A 268 12.21 2.82 24.71
C ASP A 268 10.97 2.42 23.92
N ALA A 269 10.37 3.36 23.18
CA ALA A 269 9.22 3.05 22.34
C ALA A 269 9.58 2.14 21.16
N TYR A 270 10.73 2.36 20.54
CA TYR A 270 11.22 1.50 19.47
C TYR A 270 11.47 0.07 19.98
N VAL A 271 12.15 -0.07 21.13
CA VAL A 271 12.36 -1.37 21.78
C VAL A 271 11.03 -2.05 22.10
N LYS A 272 10.05 -1.34 22.68
CA LYS A 272 8.70 -1.86 22.96
C LYS A 272 7.97 -2.31 21.70
N LEU A 273 8.11 -1.60 20.58
CA LEU A 273 7.52 -2.02 19.31
C LEU A 273 8.16 -3.33 18.81
N ILE A 274 9.49 -3.45 18.89
CA ILE A 274 10.22 -4.69 18.53
C ILE A 274 9.77 -5.86 19.43
N GLU A 275 9.66 -5.62 20.73
CA GLU A 275 9.16 -6.63 21.69
C GLU A 275 7.74 -7.04 21.38
N ARG A 276 6.86 -6.09 21.03
CA ARG A 276 5.48 -6.37 20.63
C ARG A 276 5.42 -7.18 19.34
N VAL A 277 6.26 -6.85 18.36
CA VAL A 277 6.44 -7.66 17.13
C VAL A 277 6.84 -9.10 17.49
N LYS A 278 7.82 -9.28 18.37
CA LYS A 278 8.28 -10.60 18.78
C LYS A 278 7.28 -11.36 19.66
N ALA A 279 6.48 -10.67 20.46
CA ALA A 279 5.41 -11.27 21.22
C ALA A 279 4.30 -11.82 20.31
N ASN A 280 4.00 -11.10 19.23
CA ASN A 280 2.94 -11.47 18.28
C ASN A 280 3.39 -12.53 17.26
N TYR A 281 4.63 -12.47 16.78
CA TYR A 281 5.14 -13.35 15.71
C TYR A 281 6.30 -14.26 16.14
N GLY A 282 6.66 -14.31 17.43
CA GLY A 282 7.79 -15.10 17.92
C GLY A 282 9.14 -14.52 17.52
N ASN A 283 10.16 -15.37 17.34
CA ASN A 283 11.52 -14.95 17.01
C ASN A 283 11.69 -14.58 15.51
N VAL A 284 10.78 -13.78 14.97
CA VAL A 284 10.83 -13.21 13.62
C VAL A 284 12.01 -12.23 13.50
N PRO A 285 12.78 -12.25 12.39
CA PRO A 285 13.72 -11.20 12.05
C PRO A 285 13.06 -9.83 11.98
N VAL A 286 13.69 -8.83 12.60
CA VAL A 286 13.28 -7.42 12.52
C VAL A 286 14.43 -6.59 11.97
N LEU A 287 14.19 -5.86 10.87
CA LEU A 287 15.13 -4.91 10.27
C LEU A 287 14.67 -3.48 10.55
N CYS A 288 15.45 -2.76 11.35
CA CYS A 288 15.22 -1.36 11.71
C CYS A 288 15.97 -0.45 10.72
N ILE A 289 15.25 0.46 10.09
CA ILE A 289 15.79 1.37 9.07
C ILE A 289 15.95 2.75 9.68
N LEU A 290 17.17 3.30 9.59
CA LEU A 290 17.39 4.73 9.73
C LEU A 290 16.90 5.40 8.43
N PRO A 291 15.86 6.27 8.47
CA PRO A 291 15.33 6.90 7.28
C PRO A 291 16.39 7.68 6.50
N HIS A 292 16.27 7.75 5.18
CA HIS A 292 17.25 8.46 4.33
C HIS A 292 17.38 9.96 4.66
N SER A 293 16.31 10.54 5.22
CA SER A 293 16.18 11.93 5.64
C SER A 293 16.60 12.18 7.09
N ALA A 294 17.24 11.20 7.74
CA ALA A 294 17.56 11.29 9.15
C ALA A 294 18.45 12.49 9.50
N SER A 295 17.91 13.37 10.34
CA SER A 295 18.67 14.46 10.95
C SER A 295 19.76 13.93 11.88
N VAL A 296 20.70 14.79 12.28
CA VAL A 296 21.75 14.44 13.24
C VAL A 296 21.18 13.95 14.58
N TYR A 297 20.01 14.45 14.98
CA TYR A 297 19.32 13.99 16.20
C TYR A 297 18.81 12.56 16.04
N LEU A 298 18.16 12.24 14.91
CA LEU A 298 17.69 10.88 14.66
C LEU A 298 18.85 9.89 14.50
N GLN A 299 19.96 10.32 13.89
CA GLN A 299 21.18 9.51 13.79
C GLN A 299 21.73 9.13 15.17
N ALA A 300 21.91 10.12 16.08
CA ALA A 300 22.37 9.85 17.44
C ALA A 300 21.44 8.90 18.21
N ASN A 301 20.12 9.05 18.03
CA ASN A 301 19.14 8.16 18.63
C ASN A 301 19.19 6.73 18.07
N PHE A 302 19.53 6.58 16.79
CA PHE A 302 19.72 5.27 16.19
C PHE A 302 20.99 4.57 16.67
N ASP A 303 22.04 5.32 17.03
CA ASP A 303 23.23 4.78 17.69
C ASP A 303 22.92 4.31 19.12
N GLU A 304 22.09 5.05 19.86
CA GLU A 304 21.58 4.60 21.17
C GLU A 304 20.69 3.35 21.02
N LEU A 305 19.79 3.33 20.02
CA LEU A 305 18.97 2.17 19.70
C LEU A 305 19.83 0.95 19.39
N LYS A 306 20.89 1.10 18.57
CA LYS A 306 21.83 0.01 18.25
C LYS A 306 22.40 -0.63 19.51
N THR A 307 22.74 0.18 20.50
CA THR A 307 23.26 -0.28 21.80
C THR A 307 22.16 -1.00 22.59
N ALA A 308 20.96 -0.42 22.65
CA ALA A 308 19.82 -0.98 23.37
C ALA A 308 19.38 -2.35 22.83
N VAL A 309 19.44 -2.57 21.51
CA VAL A 309 19.00 -3.83 20.88
C VAL A 309 20.12 -4.84 20.62
N ALA A 310 21.38 -4.54 20.97
CA ALA A 310 22.53 -5.39 20.64
C ALA A 310 22.41 -6.83 21.16
N GLY A 311 21.71 -7.04 22.28
CA GLY A 311 21.43 -8.35 22.86
C GLY A 311 20.15 -9.04 22.35
N MET A 312 19.34 -8.37 21.54
CA MET A 312 18.07 -8.92 21.07
C MET A 312 18.30 -9.89 19.89
N SER A 313 17.82 -11.12 20.03
CA SER A 313 17.90 -12.13 18.96
C SER A 313 17.20 -11.66 17.68
N LYS A 314 17.90 -11.77 16.54
CA LYS A 314 17.39 -11.45 15.19
C LYS A 314 16.79 -10.04 15.08
N VAL A 315 17.47 -9.06 15.67
CA VAL A 315 17.20 -7.64 15.43
C VAL A 315 18.41 -7.06 14.71
N TYR A 316 18.15 -6.41 13.57
CA TYR A 316 19.15 -5.87 12.68
C TYR A 316 18.89 -4.39 12.47
N LEU A 317 19.96 -3.60 12.37
CA LEU A 317 19.89 -2.22 11.91
C LEU A 317 20.43 -2.17 10.49
N ALA A 318 19.68 -1.55 9.58
CA ALA A 318 20.14 -1.33 8.22
C ALA A 318 21.35 -0.39 8.23
N THR A 319 22.28 -0.61 7.30
CA THR A 319 23.34 0.36 6.99
C THR A 319 22.68 1.69 6.60
N PRO A 320 23.10 2.83 7.18
CA PRO A 320 22.55 4.13 6.85
C PRO A 320 22.57 4.43 5.35
N MET A 321 21.47 4.98 4.84
CA MET A 321 21.31 5.36 3.44
C MET A 321 21.26 6.89 3.26
N LEU A 322 22.08 7.60 4.05
CA LEU A 322 22.14 9.06 4.04
C LEU A 322 22.55 9.56 2.64
N ASN A 323 21.90 10.62 2.17
CA ASN A 323 22.17 11.26 0.87
C ASN A 323 21.94 10.37 -0.36
N ILE A 324 21.26 9.23 -0.24
CA ILE A 324 20.96 8.38 -1.40
C ILE A 324 19.88 8.99 -2.32
N VAL A 325 19.01 9.82 -1.75
CA VAL A 325 17.94 10.55 -2.45
C VAL A 325 18.43 11.98 -2.72
N SER A 326 18.47 12.37 -3.98
CA SER A 326 18.74 13.74 -4.42
C SER A 326 17.44 14.53 -4.57
N ASP A 327 17.39 15.72 -3.98
CA ASP A 327 16.22 16.60 -4.11
C ASP A 327 15.91 16.97 -5.57
N GLU A 328 16.91 17.08 -6.43
CA GLU A 328 16.75 17.48 -7.82
C GLU A 328 16.10 16.38 -8.69
N PHE A 329 16.47 15.11 -8.45
CA PHE A 329 16.13 14.01 -9.35
C PHE A 329 15.16 13.00 -8.74
N ASP A 330 15.19 12.86 -7.42
CA ASP A 330 14.60 11.73 -6.70
C ASP A 330 13.43 12.12 -5.81
N THR A 331 12.97 13.38 -5.86
CA THR A 331 11.81 13.84 -5.09
C THR A 331 10.57 14.13 -5.95
N GLY A 332 9.41 13.88 -5.37
CA GLY A 332 8.07 14.13 -5.87
C GLY A 332 7.36 15.12 -4.96
N SER A 333 6.06 14.97 -4.74
CA SER A 333 5.29 15.98 -3.99
C SER A 333 5.77 16.17 -2.54
N ASP A 334 5.79 17.43 -2.09
CA ASP A 334 6.25 17.87 -0.76
C ASP A 334 7.58 17.23 -0.35
N TRP A 335 8.56 17.22 -1.25
CA TRP A 335 9.93 16.70 -1.02
C TRP A 335 10.03 15.22 -0.64
N HIS A 336 8.96 14.44 -0.83
CA HIS A 336 9.00 12.99 -0.60
C HIS A 336 9.70 12.28 -1.76
N PRO A 337 10.33 11.11 -1.55
CA PRO A 337 10.93 10.35 -2.65
C PRO A 337 9.90 10.03 -3.76
N ASN A 338 10.22 10.43 -4.99
CA ASN A 338 9.52 9.96 -6.17
C ASN A 338 9.87 8.48 -6.43
N TYR A 339 9.32 7.87 -7.49
CA TYR A 339 9.61 6.48 -7.82
C TYR A 339 11.12 6.16 -7.95
N GLN A 340 11.94 7.06 -8.53
CA GLN A 340 13.39 6.86 -8.62
C GLN A 340 14.04 6.86 -7.23
N GLY A 341 13.67 7.81 -6.36
CA GLY A 341 14.14 7.83 -4.97
C GLY A 341 13.77 6.56 -4.19
N GLN A 342 12.53 6.10 -4.35
CA GLN A 342 12.05 4.86 -3.75
C GLN A 342 12.81 3.62 -4.28
N GLN A 343 13.15 3.58 -5.58
CA GLN A 343 14.00 2.55 -6.15
C GLN A 343 15.39 2.55 -5.53
N LYS A 344 16.01 3.72 -5.33
CA LYS A 344 17.33 3.83 -4.69
C LYS A 344 17.29 3.33 -3.23
N ILE A 345 16.25 3.67 -2.48
CA ILE A 345 16.01 3.14 -1.13
C ILE A 345 15.90 1.61 -1.17
N ALA A 346 15.04 1.07 -2.05
CA ALA A 346 14.86 -0.37 -2.20
C ALA A 346 16.16 -1.10 -2.54
N MET A 347 16.93 -0.58 -3.51
CA MET A 347 18.21 -1.18 -3.96
C MET A 347 19.30 -1.15 -2.89
N THR A 348 19.21 -0.24 -1.91
CA THR A 348 20.12 -0.22 -0.76
C THR A 348 19.75 -1.29 0.29
N LEU A 349 18.46 -1.61 0.40
CA LEU A 349 17.93 -2.56 1.39
C LEU A 349 17.95 -4.01 0.90
N ILE A 350 17.74 -4.25 -0.40
CA ILE A 350 17.68 -5.60 -1.00
C ILE A 350 18.89 -6.47 -0.63
N PRO A 351 20.15 -6.03 -0.77
CA PRO A 351 21.31 -6.86 -0.40
C PRO A 351 21.34 -7.21 1.10
N GLN A 352 20.87 -6.30 1.96
CA GLN A 352 20.82 -6.50 3.41
C GLN A 352 19.73 -7.50 3.79
N ILE A 353 18.56 -7.42 3.15
CA ILE A 353 17.49 -8.41 3.32
C ILE A 353 17.93 -9.79 2.82
N SER A 354 18.64 -9.85 1.69
CA SER A 354 19.22 -11.09 1.17
C SER A 354 20.18 -11.72 2.19
N MET A 355 21.06 -10.92 2.81
CA MET A 355 21.96 -11.38 3.88
C MET A 355 21.21 -11.90 5.11
N ILE A 356 20.16 -11.21 5.56
CA ILE A 356 19.39 -11.59 6.76
C ILE A 356 18.56 -12.86 6.51
N MET A 357 17.91 -12.95 5.35
CA MET A 357 16.90 -13.96 5.06
C MET A 357 17.43 -15.15 4.24
N GLY A 358 18.63 -15.05 3.68
CA GLY A 358 19.16 -16.02 2.71
C GLY A 358 18.38 -16.03 1.39
N TRP A 359 17.57 -15.01 1.12
CA TRP A 359 16.79 -14.91 -0.10
C TRP A 359 17.69 -14.51 -1.26
N GLN A 360 17.74 -15.36 -2.30
CA GLN A 360 18.62 -15.18 -3.44
C GLN A 360 18.32 -13.89 -4.20
N LEU A 361 19.38 -13.15 -4.53
CA LEU A 361 19.31 -12.02 -5.45
C LEU A 361 18.98 -12.52 -6.86
N ASN A 362 18.31 -11.68 -7.63
CA ASN A 362 17.96 -11.91 -9.02
C ASN A 362 18.08 -10.61 -9.84
N ASN A 363 17.90 -10.73 -11.15
CA ASN A 363 18.04 -9.61 -12.09
C ASN A 363 16.72 -8.82 -12.28
N ASN A 364 15.65 -9.15 -11.55
CA ASN A 364 14.33 -8.54 -11.72
C ASN A 364 14.17 -7.31 -10.81
N ILE A 365 14.72 -6.19 -11.27
CA ILE A 365 14.78 -4.90 -10.56
C ILE A 365 13.50 -4.05 -10.74
N GLN A 366 12.47 -4.56 -11.42
CA GLN A 366 11.29 -3.79 -11.88
C GLN A 366 10.22 -3.49 -10.80
#